data_AF-I3L1Q1-F1
#
_entry.id   AF-I3L1Q1-F1
#
_cell.length_a   1.000
_cell.length_b   1.000
_cell.length_c   1.000
_cell.angle_alpha   90.00
_cell.angle_beta   90.00
_cell.angle_gamma   90.00
#
_symmetry.space_group_name_H-M   'P 1'
#
loop_
_entity.id
_entity.type
_entity.pdbx_description
1 polymer ?
#
loop_
_entity_poly.entity_id
_entity_poly.type
_entity_poly.pdbx_seq_one_letter_code
_entity_poly.pdbx_strand_id
1 'polypeptide(L)'
;MCVQNCGPSFQSLIVKKEFVKENLVKLLNPRYNLPLDIQNRILNFIKTWSQGFPGGVDVSEVKEVYLDLVKKGVQFPPSEAEAETARQETAQISSNPPTSVPTAPA
;
A
#
# COMPACT_ATOMS: atom_id res chain seq x y z
N MET A 1 -6.37 -2.01 17.24
CA MET A 1 -6.34 -2.71 18.54
C MET A 1 -6.57 -4.21 18.37
N CYS A 2 -7.75 -4.71 17.97
CA CYS A 2 -8.00 -6.16 17.89
C CYS A 2 -7.04 -6.93 16.97
N VAL A 3 -6.69 -6.41 15.79
CA VAL A 3 -5.73 -7.06 14.88
C VAL A 3 -4.37 -7.33 15.52
N GLN A 4 -3.92 -6.44 16.41
CA GLN A 4 -2.64 -6.53 17.12
C GLN A 4 -2.74 -7.27 18.46
N ASN A 5 -3.94 -7.36 19.04
CA ASN A 5 -4.17 -7.96 20.36
C ASN A 5 -4.82 -9.34 20.29
N CYS A 6 -5.38 -9.71 19.15
CA CYS A 6 -6.04 -10.99 18.91
C CYS A 6 -5.15 -11.85 18.01
N GLY A 7 -5.22 -13.16 18.24
CA GLY A 7 -4.42 -14.14 17.51
C GLY A 7 -4.95 -14.46 16.10
N PRO A 8 -4.34 -15.46 15.44
CA PRO A 8 -4.63 -15.86 14.06
C PRO A 8 -6.11 -16.11 13.77
N SER A 9 -6.88 -16.63 14.73
CA SER A 9 -8.31 -16.89 14.55
C SER A 9 -9.12 -15.64 14.21
N PHE A 10 -8.81 -14.49 14.83
CA PHE A 10 -9.47 -13.23 14.50
C PHE A 10 -8.98 -12.69 13.14
N GLN A 11 -7.66 -12.78 12.93
CA GLN A 11 -7.02 -12.33 11.69
C GLN A 11 -7.60 -13.07 10.46
N SER A 12 -7.83 -14.37 10.56
CA SER A 12 -8.47 -15.19 9.51
C SER A 12 -9.87 -14.72 9.13
N LEU A 13 -10.61 -14.08 10.03
CA LEU A 13 -11.95 -13.57 9.74
C LEU A 13 -11.91 -12.24 8.98
N ILE A 14 -10.98 -11.36 9.36
CA ILE A 14 -10.91 -10.02 8.75
C ILE A 14 -10.24 -10.00 7.36
N VAL A 15 -9.51 -11.06 7.00
CA VAL A 15 -8.87 -11.20 5.67
C VAL A 15 -9.78 -11.84 4.62
N LYS A 16 -10.98 -12.28 5.02
CA LYS A 16 -11.96 -12.85 4.10
C LYS A 16 -12.39 -11.83 3.07
N LYS A 17 -12.50 -12.25 1.80
CA LYS A 17 -12.86 -11.39 0.68
C LYS A 17 -14.18 -10.67 0.90
N GLU A 18 -15.17 -11.39 1.43
CA GLU A 18 -16.49 -10.85 1.76
C GLU A 18 -16.38 -9.73 2.80
N PHE A 19 -15.68 -9.97 3.92
CA PHE A 19 -15.49 -8.97 4.96
C PHE A 19 -14.85 -7.70 4.41
N VAL A 20 -13.75 -7.84 3.67
CA VAL A 20 -13.01 -6.70 3.10
C VAL A 20 -13.87 -5.95 2.08
N LYS A 21 -14.59 -6.64 1.19
CA LYS A 21 -15.44 -5.99 0.18
C LYS A 21 -16.62 -5.26 0.80
N GLU A 22 -17.37 -5.92 1.66
CA GLU A 22 -18.62 -5.37 2.22
C GLU A 22 -18.38 -4.29 3.27
N ASN A 23 -17.27 -4.33 3.99
CA ASN A 23 -17.00 -3.38 5.07
C ASN A 23 -15.94 -2.33 4.71
N LEU A 24 -14.86 -2.68 4.00
CA LEU A 24 -13.79 -1.73 3.69
C LEU A 24 -13.98 -1.09 2.31
N VAL A 25 -14.11 -1.90 1.26
CA VAL A 25 -14.23 -1.39 -0.12
C VAL A 25 -15.54 -0.62 -0.32
N LYS A 26 -16.64 -1.10 0.28
CA LYS A 26 -17.92 -0.39 0.26
C LYS A 26 -17.82 1.02 0.82
N LEU A 27 -17.11 1.21 1.94
CA LEU A 27 -16.92 2.51 2.57
C LEU A 27 -16.11 3.48 1.70
N LEU A 28 -15.20 2.97 0.87
CA LEU A 28 -14.45 3.79 -0.10
C LEU A 28 -15.31 4.29 -1.28
N ASN A 29 -16.58 3.91 -1.37
CA ASN A 29 -17.47 4.43 -2.40
C ASN A 29 -17.70 5.94 -2.21
N PRO A 30 -17.54 6.77 -3.26
CA PRO A 30 -17.76 8.22 -3.19
C PRO A 30 -19.11 8.63 -2.59
N ARG A 31 -20.13 7.77 -2.68
CA ARG A 31 -21.45 7.98 -2.08
C ARG A 31 -21.40 8.28 -0.57
N TYR A 32 -20.41 7.75 0.14
CA TYR A 32 -20.26 7.94 1.58
C TYR A 32 -19.52 9.23 1.97
N ASN A 33 -18.97 9.97 1.00
CA ASN A 33 -18.29 11.26 1.20
C ASN A 33 -17.30 11.27 2.38
N LEU A 34 -16.51 10.20 2.52
CA LEU A 34 -15.58 10.07 3.64
C LEU A 34 -14.43 11.09 3.55
N PRO A 35 -13.99 11.67 4.68
CA PRO A 35 -12.76 12.45 4.75
C PRO A 35 -11.54 11.67 4.20
N LEU A 36 -10.61 12.39 3.57
CA LEU A 36 -9.46 11.79 2.90
C LEU A 36 -8.56 10.99 3.87
N ASP A 37 -8.39 11.47 5.10
CA ASP A 37 -7.61 10.78 6.14
C ASP A 37 -8.22 9.41 6.49
N ILE A 38 -9.55 9.32 6.54
CA ILE A 38 -10.27 8.07 6.80
C ILE A 38 -10.13 7.11 5.61
N GLN A 39 -10.27 7.62 4.38
CA GLN A 39 -10.06 6.82 3.16
C GLN A 39 -8.66 6.23 3.14
N ASN A 40 -7.63 7.04 3.39
CA ASN A 40 -6.25 6.60 3.44
C ASN A 40 -6.01 5.54 4.53
N ARG A 41 -6.68 5.68 5.69
CA ARG A 41 -6.58 4.68 6.76
C ARG A 41 -7.19 3.35 6.37
N ILE A 42 -8.34 3.35 5.68
CA ILE A 42 -8.98 2.14 5.16
C ILE A 42 -8.07 1.47 4.11
N LEU A 43 -7.54 2.25 3.17
CA LEU A 43 -6.60 1.75 2.16
C LEU A 43 -5.35 1.16 2.81
N ASN A 44 -4.82 1.80 3.84
CA ASN A 44 -3.68 1.28 4.58
C ASN A 44 -3.99 -0.07 5.24
N PHE A 45 -5.18 -0.27 5.81
CA PHE A 45 -5.56 -1.58 6.36
C PHE A 45 -5.58 -2.67 5.29
N ILE A 46 -6.20 -2.41 4.13
CA ILE A 46 -6.26 -3.39 3.03
C ILE A 46 -4.84 -3.74 2.57
N LYS A 47 -3.97 -2.75 2.41
CA LYS A 47 -2.58 -2.94 2.02
C LYS A 47 -1.81 -3.78 3.06
N THR A 48 -1.82 -3.37 4.32
CA THR A 48 -1.11 -4.08 5.40
C THR A 48 -1.59 -5.53 5.52
N TRP A 49 -2.89 -5.78 5.44
CA TRP A 49 -3.42 -7.15 5.55
C TRP A 49 -3.09 -8.00 4.33
N SER A 50 -2.96 -7.41 3.14
CA SER A 50 -2.50 -8.11 1.93
C SER A 50 -1.04 -8.57 2.00
N GLN A 51 -0.23 -7.94 2.86
CA GLN A 51 1.18 -8.27 3.04
C GLN A 51 1.38 -9.47 3.99
N GLY A 52 0.35 -9.85 4.74
CA GLY A 52 0.37 -10.98 5.67
C GLY A 52 0.48 -10.59 7.13
N PHE A 53 0.20 -11.55 8.00
CA PHE A 53 0.33 -11.41 9.45
C PHE A 53 1.47 -12.28 10.00
N PRO A 54 2.11 -11.85 11.10
CA PRO A 54 2.95 -12.74 11.89
C PRO A 54 2.11 -13.94 12.36
N GLY A 55 2.55 -15.17 12.03
CA GLY A 55 1.82 -16.39 12.39
C GLY A 55 1.16 -17.14 11.22
N GLY A 56 1.39 -16.71 9.97
CA GLY A 56 1.09 -17.54 8.79
C GLY A 56 -0.40 -17.65 8.45
N VAL A 57 -1.17 -16.61 8.70
CA VAL A 57 -2.57 -16.52 8.24
C VAL A 57 -2.61 -16.42 6.71
N ASP A 58 -3.48 -17.19 6.06
CA ASP A 58 -3.68 -17.08 4.61
C ASP A 58 -4.38 -15.75 4.29
N VAL A 59 -3.69 -14.94 3.49
CA VAL A 59 -4.14 -13.60 3.07
C VAL A 59 -4.42 -13.52 1.57
N SER A 60 -4.51 -14.66 0.88
CA SER A 60 -4.73 -14.71 -0.57
C SER A 60 -5.97 -13.95 -1.01
N GLU A 61 -7.06 -14.06 -0.23
CA GLU A 61 -8.34 -13.39 -0.49
C GLU A 61 -8.23 -11.85 -0.42
N VAL A 62 -7.64 -11.31 0.66
CA VAL A 62 -7.44 -9.85 0.79
C VAL A 62 -6.40 -9.33 -0.21
N LYS A 63 -5.40 -10.13 -0.56
CA LYS A 63 -4.40 -9.80 -1.59
C LYS A 63 -5.03 -9.67 -2.97
N GLU A 64 -5.97 -10.54 -3.32
CA GLU A 64 -6.77 -10.41 -4.55
C GLU A 64 -7.51 -9.05 -4.57
N VAL A 65 -8.17 -8.68 -3.46
CA VAL A 65 -8.89 -7.40 -3.37
C VAL A 65 -7.95 -6.20 -3.49
N TYR A 66 -6.79 -6.25 -2.84
CA TYR A 66 -5.77 -5.20 -2.96
C TYR A 66 -5.33 -5.01 -4.43
N LEU A 67 -4.98 -6.09 -5.12
CA LEU A 67 -4.54 -6.04 -6.51
C LEU A 67 -5.65 -5.55 -7.46
N ASP A 68 -6.90 -5.95 -7.20
CA ASP A 68 -8.06 -5.45 -7.95
C ASP A 68 -8.23 -3.94 -7.81
N LEU A 69 -8.01 -3.38 -6.62
CA LEU A 69 -8.09 -1.94 -6.37
C LEU A 69 -6.95 -1.20 -7.08
N VAL A 70 -5.72 -1.72 -7.00
CA VAL A 70 -4.56 -1.18 -7.72
C VAL A 70 -4.80 -1.18 -9.23
N LYS A 71 -5.33 -2.29 -9.78
CA LYS A 71 -5.68 -2.40 -11.20
C LYS A 71 -6.74 -1.39 -11.64
N LYS A 72 -7.65 -1.03 -10.74
CA LYS A 72 -8.66 0.03 -10.96
C LYS A 72 -8.11 1.45 -10.82
N GLY A 73 -6.82 1.62 -10.51
CA GLY A 73 -6.17 2.91 -10.38
C GLY A 73 -6.25 3.53 -8.98
N VAL A 74 -6.68 2.76 -7.97
CA VAL A 74 -6.71 3.26 -6.58
C VAL A 74 -5.27 3.44 -6.08
N GLN A 75 -4.95 4.66 -5.66
CA GLN A 75 -3.65 5.02 -5.09
C GLN A 75 -3.62 4.63 -3.61
N PHE A 76 -2.65 3.80 -3.22
CA PHE A 76 -2.44 3.44 -1.83
C PHE A 76 -1.34 4.30 -1.21
N PRO A 77 -1.43 4.61 0.10
CA PRO A 77 -0.34 5.30 0.79
C PRO A 77 0.95 4.45 0.71
N PRO A 78 2.12 5.09 0.54
CA PRO A 78 3.40 4.40 0.53
C PRO A 78 3.62 3.69 1.87
N SER A 79 4.15 2.46 1.84
CA SER A 79 4.60 1.80 3.05
C SER A 79 5.89 2.46 3.53
N GLU A 80 6.20 2.36 4.82
CA GLU A 80 7.42 2.96 5.39
C GLU A 80 8.69 2.50 4.63
N ALA A 81 8.74 1.23 4.23
CA ALA A 81 9.80 0.68 3.38
C ALA A 81 9.86 1.30 1.96
N GLU A 82 8.73 1.68 1.37
CA GLU A 82 8.70 2.35 0.05
C GLU A 82 9.06 3.84 0.17
N ALA A 83 8.74 4.46 1.32
CA ALA A 83 9.11 5.83 1.61
C ALA A 83 10.63 5.99 1.80
N GLU A 84 11.31 5.00 2.39
CA GLU A 84 12.77 4.98 2.47
C GLU A 84 13.44 4.81 1.09
N THR A 85 12.94 3.90 0.26
CA THR A 85 13.48 3.68 -1.09
C THR A 85 13.30 4.92 -1.98
N ALA A 86 12.13 5.58 -1.94
CA ALA A 86 11.88 6.80 -2.70
C ALA A 86 12.80 7.97 -2.27
N ARG A 87 13.16 8.05 -0.98
CA ARG A 87 14.13 9.03 -0.49
C ARG A 87 15.55 8.76 -0.98
N GLN A 88 15.91 7.49 -1.17
CA GLN A 88 17.21 7.11 -1.72
C GLN A 88 17.32 7.39 -3.23
N GLU A 89 16.26 7.14 -4.00
CA GLU A 89 16.23 7.47 -5.45
C GLU A 89 16.40 8.98 -5.71
N THR A 90 15.77 9.83 -4.89
CA THR A 90 15.88 11.29 -5.04
C THR A 90 17.30 11.81 -4.78
N ALA A 91 18.08 11.10 -3.94
CA ALA A 91 19.46 11.46 -3.63
C ALA A 91 20.47 11.04 -4.73
N GLN A 92 20.19 9.99 -5.49
CA GLN A 92 21.10 9.49 -6.54
C GLN A 92 21.01 10.25 -7.88
N ILE A 93 19.91 10.96 -8.14
CA ILE A 93 19.73 11.73 -9.38
C ILE A 93 20.50 13.07 -9.34
N SER A 94 20.87 13.55 -8.14
CA SER A 94 21.59 14.82 -7.96
C SER A 94 23.12 14.71 -8.08
N SER A 95 23.69 13.51 -8.28
CA SER A 95 25.15 13.28 -8.22
C SER A 95 25.86 13.07 -9.56
N ASN A 96 25.21 13.26 -10.70
CA ASN A 96 25.92 13.25 -11.99
C ASN A 96 26.25 14.68 -12.43
N PRO A 97 27.51 15.14 -12.34
CA PRO A 97 27.93 16.35 -13.03
C PRO A 97 27.84 16.09 -14.56
N PRO A 98 27.39 17.05 -15.37
CA PRO A 98 27.46 16.92 -16.81
C PRO A 98 28.95 16.86 -17.20
N THR A 99 29.37 15.73 -17.76
CA THR A 99 30.74 15.56 -18.24
C THR A 99 30.99 16.57 -19.35
N SER A 100 31.83 17.56 -19.04
CA SER A 100 32.23 18.66 -19.90
C SER A 100 32.79 18.17 -21.22
N VAL A 101 32.23 18.65 -22.33
CA VAL A 101 32.89 18.63 -23.65
C VAL A 101 33.97 19.73 -23.64
N PRO A 102 35.20 19.41 -24.06
CA PRO A 102 35.89 20.30 -25.01
C PRO A 102 36.62 19.48 -26.10
N THR A 103 36.21 19.62 -27.35
CA THR A 103 36.81 20.51 -28.36
C THR A 103 38.20 20.06 -28.83
N ALA A 104 38.25 19.59 -30.08
CA ALA A 104 39.45 19.27 -30.85
C ALA A 104 40.40 20.47 -30.99
N PRO A 105 41.69 20.20 -31.25
CA PRO A 105 42.31 20.93 -32.36
C PRO A 105 43.22 20.06 -33.26
N ALA A 106 43.23 20.47 -34.54
CA ALA A 106 44.23 20.35 -35.62
C ALA A 106 45.11 19.10 -35.72
#